data_AF-H2T5F0-F1
#
_entry.id   AF-H2T5F0-F1
#
_cell.length_a   1.000
_cell.length_b   1.000
_cell.length_c   1.000
_cell.angle_alpha   90.00
_cell.angle_beta   90.00
_cell.angle_gamma   90.00
#
_symmetry.space_group_name_H-M   'P 1'
#
loop_
_entity.id
_entity.type
_entity.pdbx_description
1 polymer ?
#
loop_
_entity_poly.entity_id
_entity_poly.type
_entity_poly.pdbx_seq_one_letter_code
_entity_poly.pdbx_strand_id
1 'polypeptide(L)'
;MKVIEDSAPCLLHLFLLAELIVHSASRPASSPAPCRTFRSIFHQVDLLMGLSRKLHDLSDEDVLMFESMENRLDTLPHLPHSAEYFRSFKVNESLSQLSLHTQSFRQHIDWLKLARENVSLPSRAAEDSSTHLLKLSNLLNASLHQMNEEVPQLPPLSLPIASTSFDVLQFSVEISDRLKIFCHWSKRVLRYLQRLNRCPKH
;
A
#
# COMPACT_ATOMS: atom_id res chain seq x y z
N MET A 1 -6.19 75.79 -19.16
CA MET A 1 -4.96 75.03 -18.82
C MET A 1 -5.41 73.84 -17.98
N LYS A 2 -5.52 72.64 -18.55
CA LYS A 2 -5.95 71.43 -17.83
C LYS A 2 -4.70 70.57 -17.60
N VAL A 3 -4.32 70.45 -16.33
CA VAL A 3 -3.22 69.59 -15.87
C VAL A 3 -3.68 68.16 -16.03
N ILE A 4 -2.98 67.40 -16.87
CA ILE A 4 -3.17 65.95 -16.98
C ILE A 4 -2.50 65.37 -15.73
N GLU A 5 -3.29 64.95 -14.75
CA GLU A 5 -2.81 64.27 -13.55
C GLU A 5 -2.16 62.94 -13.93
N ASP A 6 -0.93 62.79 -13.47
CA ASP A 6 -0.02 61.70 -13.77
C ASP A 6 -0.52 60.40 -13.13
N SER A 7 -1.19 59.56 -13.92
CA SER A 7 -1.80 58.30 -13.50
C SER A 7 -0.80 57.13 -13.41
N ALA A 8 0.47 57.39 -13.73
CA ALA A 8 1.57 56.44 -13.67
C ALA A 8 1.81 55.77 -12.30
N PRO A 9 1.71 56.46 -11.14
CA PRO A 9 1.96 55.83 -9.84
C PRO A 9 0.88 54.80 -9.49
N CYS A 10 -0.37 55.07 -9.90
CA CYS A 10 -1.52 54.21 -9.62
C CYS A 10 -1.43 52.91 -10.43
N LEU A 11 -0.99 53.00 -11.68
CA LEU A 11 -0.76 51.84 -12.55
C LEU A 11 0.38 50.97 -12.04
N LEU A 12 1.51 51.56 -11.63
CA LEU A 12 2.63 50.81 -11.04
C LEU A 12 2.21 50.07 -9.76
N HIS A 13 1.38 50.69 -8.93
CA HIS A 13 0.87 50.04 -7.72
C HIS A 13 -0.05 48.85 -8.05
N LEU A 14 -0.89 48.97 -9.07
CA LEU A 14 -1.74 47.89 -9.55
C LEU A 14 -0.94 46.73 -10.14
N PHE A 15 0.14 47.01 -10.88
CA PHE A 15 1.04 45.97 -11.40
C PHE A 15 1.77 45.23 -10.26
N LEU A 16 2.27 45.95 -9.25
CA LEU A 16 2.90 45.33 -8.07
C LEU A 16 1.92 44.46 -7.27
N LEU A 17 0.67 44.90 -7.11
CA LEU A 17 -0.38 44.10 -6.47
C LEU A 17 -0.74 42.86 -7.29
N ALA A 18 -0.79 42.98 -8.62
CA ALA A 18 -1.04 41.85 -9.50
C ALA A 18 0.11 40.81 -9.42
N GLU A 19 1.36 41.24 -9.39
CA GLU A 19 2.50 40.32 -9.19
C GLU A 19 2.48 39.65 -7.82
N LEU A 20 2.14 40.37 -6.75
CA LEU A 20 1.96 39.79 -5.40
C LEU A 20 0.85 38.74 -5.36
N ILE A 21 -0.24 38.91 -6.11
CA ILE A 21 -1.33 37.93 -6.23
C ILE A 21 -0.86 36.70 -7.01
N VAL A 22 -0.11 36.88 -8.10
CA VAL A 22 0.47 35.77 -8.88
C VAL A 22 1.51 34.98 -8.07
N HIS A 23 2.30 35.66 -7.25
CA HIS A 23 3.33 35.07 -6.40
C HIS A 23 2.74 34.42 -5.13
N SER A 24 1.59 34.89 -4.64
CA SER A 24 0.87 34.24 -3.53
C SER A 24 -0.02 33.08 -4.00
N ALA A 25 -0.45 33.08 -5.26
CA ALA A 25 -1.13 31.95 -5.91
C ALA A 25 -0.18 30.78 -6.24
N SER A 26 1.13 31.04 -6.33
CA SER A 26 2.18 30.02 -6.42
C SER A 26 2.56 29.44 -5.05
N ARG A 27 1.56 29.19 -4.20
CA ARG A 27 1.71 28.20 -3.12
C ARG A 27 2.12 26.86 -3.76
N PRO A 28 2.97 26.05 -3.10
CA PRO A 28 3.27 24.72 -3.61
C PRO A 28 1.93 24.02 -3.74
N ALA A 29 1.55 23.69 -4.98
CA ALA A 29 0.30 23.02 -5.28
C ALA A 29 0.19 21.84 -4.31
N SER A 30 -0.77 21.89 -3.40
CA SER A 30 -1.03 20.78 -2.50
C SER A 30 -1.25 19.58 -3.41
N SER A 31 -0.43 18.53 -3.23
CA SER A 31 -0.53 17.33 -4.05
C SER A 31 -2.00 16.90 -4.10
N PRO A 32 -2.56 16.56 -5.28
CA PRO A 32 -3.94 16.13 -5.39
C PRO A 32 -4.25 15.10 -4.28
N ALA A 33 -5.44 15.20 -3.66
CA ALA A 33 -5.88 14.27 -2.61
C ALA A 33 -5.50 12.78 -2.87
N PRO A 34 -5.71 12.21 -4.09
CA PRO A 34 -5.30 10.83 -4.39
C PRO A 34 -3.79 10.59 -4.27
N CYS A 35 -2.94 11.56 -4.63
CA CYS A 35 -1.49 11.43 -4.55
C CYS A 35 -0.99 11.35 -3.10
N ARG A 36 -1.61 12.08 -2.18
CA ARG A 36 -1.31 11.97 -0.74
C ARG A 36 -1.68 10.58 -0.24
N THR A 37 -2.86 10.08 -0.61
CA THR A 37 -3.30 8.75 -0.20
C THR A 37 -2.40 7.65 -0.76
N PHE A 38 -2.00 7.72 -2.04
CA PHE A 38 -1.05 6.77 -2.62
C PHE A 38 0.29 6.77 -1.90
N ARG A 39 0.77 7.94 -1.43
CA ARG A 39 1.99 8.01 -0.61
C ARG A 39 1.80 7.28 0.72
N SER A 40 0.67 7.48 1.40
CA SER A 40 0.36 6.79 2.65
C SER A 40 0.26 5.27 2.46
N ILE A 41 -0.40 4.82 1.38
CA ILE A 41 -0.49 3.39 1.02
C ILE A 41 0.92 2.84 0.74
N PHE A 42 1.74 3.55 -0.05
CA PHE A 42 3.11 3.15 -0.37
C PHE A 42 3.95 2.98 0.91
N HIS A 43 3.82 3.91 1.85
CA HIS A 43 4.53 3.84 3.14
C HIS A 43 4.11 2.61 3.96
N GLN A 44 2.82 2.27 4.03
CA GLN A 44 2.39 1.04 4.70
C GLN A 44 2.98 -0.22 4.02
N VAL A 45 3.05 -0.22 2.68
CA VAL A 45 3.65 -1.33 1.93
C VAL A 45 5.17 -1.44 2.17
N ASP A 46 5.88 -0.33 2.35
CA ASP A 46 7.30 -0.35 2.74
C ASP A 46 7.51 -0.97 4.12
N LEU A 47 6.67 -0.61 5.10
CA LEU A 47 6.74 -1.17 6.44
C LEU A 47 6.43 -2.68 6.44
N LEU A 48 5.40 -3.10 5.70
CA LEU A 48 5.06 -4.52 5.53
C LEU A 48 6.20 -5.31 4.87
N MET A 49 6.88 -4.72 3.88
CA MET A 49 8.05 -5.33 3.27
C MET A 49 9.13 -5.62 4.32
N GLY A 50 9.42 -4.66 5.22
CA GLY A 50 10.40 -4.83 6.28
C GLY A 50 9.98 -5.89 7.32
N LEU A 51 8.69 -5.95 7.64
CA LEU A 51 8.14 -6.92 8.60
C LEU A 51 8.05 -8.34 8.05
N SER A 52 7.82 -8.50 6.75
CA SER A 52 7.67 -9.81 6.11
C SER A 52 8.83 -10.75 6.41
N ARG A 53 10.07 -10.24 6.37
CA ARG A 53 11.30 -11.00 6.68
C ARG A 53 11.38 -11.47 8.13
N LYS A 54 10.65 -10.83 9.04
CA LYS A 54 10.65 -11.15 10.47
C LYS A 54 9.54 -12.12 10.86
N LEU A 55 8.68 -12.52 9.92
CA LEU A 55 7.55 -13.40 10.22
C LEU A 55 7.97 -14.81 10.62
N HIS A 56 9.04 -15.34 10.01
CA HIS A 56 9.55 -16.68 10.32
C HIS A 56 10.60 -16.69 11.44
N ASP A 57 11.31 -15.58 11.66
CA ASP A 57 12.39 -15.46 12.67
C ASP A 57 13.54 -16.46 12.44
N LEU A 58 13.93 -16.62 11.18
CA LEU A 58 14.99 -17.54 10.74
C LEU A 58 16.11 -16.75 10.04
N SER A 59 17.31 -17.32 10.01
CA SER A 59 18.41 -16.82 9.17
C SER A 59 18.10 -17.05 7.68
N ASP A 60 18.78 -16.32 6.79
CA ASP A 60 18.59 -16.50 5.34
C ASP A 60 19.01 -17.92 4.92
N GLU A 61 20.02 -18.50 5.57
CA GLU A 61 20.48 -19.88 5.36
C GLU A 61 19.43 -20.92 5.77
N ASP A 62 18.76 -20.71 6.91
CA ASP A 62 17.71 -21.61 7.38
C ASP A 62 16.47 -21.55 6.48
N VAL A 63 16.17 -20.39 5.87
CA VAL A 63 15.05 -20.25 4.92
C VAL A 63 15.27 -21.11 3.68
N LEU A 64 16.51 -21.29 3.21
CA LEU A 64 16.83 -22.14 2.05
C LEU A 64 16.38 -23.59 2.26
N MET A 65 16.35 -24.07 3.50
CA MET A 65 15.87 -25.42 3.84
C MET A 65 14.37 -25.61 3.56
N PHE A 66 13.61 -24.51 3.48
CA PHE A 66 12.17 -24.51 3.19
C PHE A 66 11.86 -24.27 1.71
N GLU A 67 12.82 -23.81 0.89
CA GLU A 67 12.59 -23.52 -0.54
C GLU A 67 12.18 -24.76 -1.35
N SER A 68 12.63 -25.95 -0.95
CA SER A 68 12.27 -27.22 -1.59
C SER A 68 10.96 -27.83 -1.07
N MET A 69 10.33 -27.23 -0.07
CA MET A 69 9.08 -27.74 0.49
C MET A 69 7.88 -27.32 -0.35
N GLU A 70 6.89 -28.20 -0.47
CA GLU A 70 5.67 -27.88 -1.19
C GLU A 70 4.87 -26.78 -0.46
N ASN A 71 4.38 -25.82 -1.23
CA ASN A 71 3.49 -24.75 -0.74
C ASN A 71 2.16 -25.37 -0.30
N ARG A 72 1.68 -25.02 0.89
CA ARG A 72 0.48 -25.62 1.49
C ARG A 72 -0.66 -24.60 1.68
N LEU A 73 -0.48 -23.34 1.29
CA LEU A 73 -1.47 -22.28 1.41
C LEU A 73 -2.04 -21.86 0.05
N ASP A 74 -2.94 -22.67 -0.49
CA ASP A 74 -3.64 -22.40 -1.77
C ASP A 74 -4.53 -21.14 -1.73
N THR A 75 -4.90 -20.68 -0.54
CA THR A 75 -5.76 -19.51 -0.33
C THR A 75 -4.99 -18.18 -0.36
N LEU A 76 -3.65 -18.21 -0.45
CA LEU A 76 -2.85 -17.00 -0.61
C LEU A 76 -3.07 -16.38 -1.99
N PRO A 77 -3.07 -15.04 -2.11
CA PRO A 77 -3.36 -14.37 -3.37
C PRO A 77 -2.41 -14.76 -4.50
N HIS A 78 -2.97 -15.20 -5.63
CA HIS A 78 -2.24 -15.29 -6.89
C HIS A 78 -2.12 -13.90 -7.53
N LEU A 79 -0.89 -13.40 -7.61
CA LEU A 79 -0.62 -12.06 -8.11
C LEU A 79 -0.20 -12.12 -9.57
N PRO A 80 -0.92 -11.46 -10.49
CA PRO A 80 -0.53 -11.41 -11.88
C PRO A 80 0.77 -10.61 -12.06
N HIS A 81 1.72 -11.20 -12.80
CA HIS A 81 3.06 -10.64 -12.98
C HIS A 81 3.30 -10.00 -14.35
N SER A 82 2.42 -10.21 -15.33
CA SER A 82 2.65 -9.79 -16.72
C SER A 82 2.55 -8.27 -16.90
N ALA A 83 3.38 -7.70 -17.76
CA ALA A 83 3.33 -6.28 -18.09
C ALA A 83 2.04 -5.90 -18.86
N GLU A 84 1.46 -6.85 -19.58
CA GLU A 84 0.16 -6.69 -20.28
C GLU A 84 -0.98 -6.45 -19.29
N TYR A 85 -0.96 -7.15 -18.16
CA TYR A 85 -1.91 -6.94 -17.08
C TYR A 85 -1.95 -5.49 -16.59
N PHE A 86 -0.81 -4.79 -16.60
CA PHE A 86 -0.74 -3.40 -16.15
C PHE A 86 -1.28 -2.38 -17.16
N ARG A 87 -1.41 -2.74 -18.44
CA ARG A 87 -1.82 -1.79 -19.50
C ARG A 87 -3.32 -1.50 -19.50
N SER A 88 -4.14 -2.36 -18.89
CA SER A 88 -5.60 -2.21 -18.81
C SER A 88 -6.10 -1.67 -17.47
N PHE A 89 -5.20 -1.38 -16.52
CA PHE A 89 -5.60 -1.01 -15.16
C PHE A 89 -6.34 0.32 -15.09
N LYS A 90 -7.60 0.27 -14.65
CA LYS A 90 -8.30 1.42 -14.09
C LYS A 90 -7.94 1.60 -12.62
N VAL A 91 -7.99 2.85 -12.16
CA VAL A 91 -7.58 3.20 -10.78
C VAL A 91 -8.45 2.47 -9.75
N ASN A 92 -9.77 2.48 -9.92
CA ASN A 92 -10.72 1.77 -9.06
C ASN A 92 -10.46 0.26 -9.03
N GLU A 93 -10.39 -0.40 -10.19
CA GLU A 93 -10.14 -1.84 -10.30
C GLU A 93 -8.82 -2.25 -9.61
N SER A 94 -7.77 -1.44 -9.78
CA SER A 94 -6.47 -1.66 -9.13
C SER A 94 -6.57 -1.56 -7.61
N LEU A 95 -7.30 -0.57 -7.09
CA LEU A 95 -7.49 -0.36 -5.66
C LEU A 95 -8.39 -1.44 -5.05
N SER A 96 -9.40 -1.92 -5.77
CA SER A 96 -10.25 -3.03 -5.36
C SER A 96 -9.46 -4.33 -5.23
N GLN A 97 -8.57 -4.62 -6.19
CA GLN A 97 -7.68 -5.78 -6.10
C GLN A 97 -6.66 -5.66 -4.97
N LEU A 98 -6.06 -4.48 -4.79
CA LEU A 98 -5.21 -4.20 -3.64
C LEU A 98 -5.96 -4.44 -2.32
N SER A 99 -7.23 -4.02 -2.23
CA SER A 99 -8.06 -4.22 -1.04
C SER A 99 -8.30 -5.71 -0.78
N LEU A 100 -8.73 -6.47 -1.79
CA LEU A 100 -8.95 -7.92 -1.67
C LEU A 100 -7.69 -8.68 -1.22
N HIS A 101 -6.54 -8.38 -1.83
CA HIS A 101 -5.29 -9.02 -1.45
C HIS A 101 -4.85 -8.61 -0.05
N THR A 102 -5.01 -7.34 0.33
CA THR A 102 -4.72 -6.86 1.69
C THR A 102 -5.58 -7.58 2.73
N GLN A 103 -6.88 -7.77 2.46
CA GLN A 103 -7.80 -8.50 3.33
C GLN A 103 -7.39 -9.97 3.46
N SER A 104 -7.00 -10.63 2.36
CA SER A 104 -6.56 -12.03 2.38
C SER A 104 -5.28 -12.19 3.21
N PHE A 105 -4.26 -11.35 2.99
CA PHE A 105 -3.05 -11.39 3.80
C PHE A 105 -3.33 -11.10 5.28
N ARG A 106 -4.28 -10.21 5.59
CA ARG A 106 -4.67 -9.94 6.97
C ARG A 106 -5.23 -11.19 7.64
N GLN A 107 -6.14 -11.92 6.99
CA GLN A 107 -6.67 -13.17 7.55
C GLN A 107 -5.57 -14.21 7.79
N HIS A 108 -4.62 -14.38 6.86
CA HIS A 108 -3.48 -15.29 7.03
C HIS A 108 -2.55 -14.87 8.17
N ILE A 109 -2.27 -13.58 8.31
CA ILE A 109 -1.39 -13.07 9.37
C ILE A 109 -2.07 -13.13 10.74
N ASP A 110 -3.37 -12.83 10.83
CA ASP A 110 -4.16 -12.97 12.05
C ASP A 110 -4.17 -14.45 12.51
N TRP A 111 -4.35 -15.37 11.56
CA TRP A 111 -4.22 -16.81 11.82
C TRP A 111 -2.80 -17.19 12.27
N LEU A 112 -1.77 -16.68 11.59
CA LEU A 112 -0.38 -17.01 11.91
C LEU A 112 -0.01 -16.53 13.31
N LYS A 113 -0.50 -15.36 13.73
CA LYS A 113 -0.33 -14.85 15.09
C LYS A 113 -0.85 -15.87 16.11
N LEU A 114 -2.10 -16.32 15.96
CA LEU A 114 -2.73 -17.31 16.84
C LEU A 114 -1.99 -18.65 16.80
N ALA A 115 -1.60 -19.12 15.60
CA ALA A 115 -0.90 -20.38 15.44
C ALA A 115 0.46 -20.36 16.16
N ARG A 116 1.22 -19.26 16.07
CA ARG A 116 2.49 -19.07 16.77
C ARG A 116 2.31 -19.02 18.29
N GLU A 117 1.30 -18.32 18.78
CA GLU A 117 0.98 -18.27 20.22
C GLU A 117 0.65 -19.66 20.78
N ASN A 118 -0.12 -20.46 20.03
CA ASN A 118 -0.50 -21.82 20.44
C ASN A 118 0.70 -22.77 20.60
N VAL A 119 1.78 -22.55 19.85
CA VAL A 119 3.02 -23.33 19.93
C VAL A 119 4.14 -22.60 20.69
N SER A 120 3.81 -21.54 21.43
CA SER A 120 4.76 -20.75 22.22
C SER A 120 5.92 -20.12 21.41
N LEU A 121 5.67 -19.79 20.14
CA LEU A 121 6.61 -19.04 19.29
C LEU A 121 6.36 -17.53 19.36
N PRO A 122 7.40 -16.68 19.17
CA PRO A 122 7.23 -15.21 19.15
C PRO A 122 6.27 -14.76 18.05
N SER A 123 5.23 -13.98 18.37
CA SER A 123 4.20 -13.54 17.43
C SER A 123 4.23 -12.04 17.09
N ARG A 124 5.18 -11.27 17.65
CA ARG A 124 5.25 -9.81 17.51
C ARG A 124 5.27 -9.33 16.06
N ALA A 125 6.06 -9.97 15.19
CA ALA A 125 6.13 -9.59 13.78
C ALA A 125 4.78 -9.81 13.05
N ALA A 126 4.03 -10.86 13.42
CA ALA A 126 2.69 -11.11 12.88
C ALA A 126 1.69 -10.07 13.40
N GLU A 127 1.76 -9.70 14.68
CA GLU A 127 0.93 -8.65 15.27
C GLU A 127 1.17 -7.27 14.62
N ASP A 128 2.44 -6.87 14.47
CA ASP A 128 2.82 -5.63 13.79
C ASP A 128 2.34 -5.65 12.32
N SER A 129 2.52 -6.78 11.63
CA SER A 129 2.06 -6.95 10.24
C SER A 129 0.55 -6.84 10.11
N SER A 130 -0.22 -7.46 11.02
CA SER A 130 -1.69 -7.36 11.04
C SER A 130 -2.14 -5.90 11.22
N THR A 131 -1.49 -5.17 12.12
CA THR A 131 -1.76 -3.75 12.38
C THR A 131 -1.53 -2.91 11.13
N HIS A 132 -0.43 -3.14 10.40
CA HIS A 132 -0.14 -2.44 9.16
C HIS A 132 -1.07 -2.84 8.00
N LEU A 133 -1.46 -4.11 7.90
CA LEU A 133 -2.46 -4.57 6.94
C LEU A 133 -3.84 -3.96 7.20
N LEU A 134 -4.23 -3.81 8.47
CA LEU A 134 -5.47 -3.10 8.84
C LEU A 134 -5.42 -1.63 8.42
N LYS A 135 -4.32 -0.92 8.71
CA LYS A 135 -4.12 0.47 8.28
C LYS A 135 -4.17 0.58 6.75
N LEU A 136 -3.52 -0.33 6.04
CA LEU A 136 -3.53 -0.40 4.58
C LEU A 136 -4.95 -0.62 4.04
N SER A 137 -5.71 -1.56 4.62
CA SER A 137 -7.11 -1.83 4.27
C SER A 137 -7.97 -0.58 4.45
N ASN A 138 -7.84 0.12 5.58
CA ASN A 138 -8.59 1.35 5.84
C ASN A 138 -8.28 2.46 4.81
N LEU A 139 -7.01 2.61 4.42
CA LEU A 139 -6.61 3.58 3.38
C LEU A 139 -7.19 3.23 2.00
N LEU A 140 -7.18 1.95 1.63
CA LEU A 140 -7.74 1.46 0.37
C LEU A 140 -9.25 1.64 0.33
N ASN A 141 -9.95 1.28 1.41
CA ASN A 141 -11.40 1.41 1.53
C ASN A 141 -11.83 2.88 1.48
N ALA A 142 -11.12 3.76 2.20
CA ALA A 142 -11.37 5.20 2.11
C ALA A 142 -11.15 5.75 0.68
N SER A 143 -10.14 5.24 -0.03
CA SER A 143 -9.89 5.63 -1.42
C SER A 143 -11.02 5.18 -2.36
N LEU A 144 -11.50 3.95 -2.21
CA LEU A 144 -12.63 3.41 -2.99
C LEU A 144 -13.91 4.20 -2.72
N HIS A 145 -14.23 4.49 -1.45
CA HIS A 145 -15.38 5.30 -1.09
C HIS A 145 -15.32 6.72 -1.67
N GLN A 146 -14.14 7.36 -1.69
CA GLN A 146 -13.98 8.66 -2.34
C GLN A 146 -14.25 8.63 -3.85
N MET A 147 -14.15 7.45 -4.47
CA MET A 147 -14.45 7.23 -5.89
C MET A 147 -15.89 6.74 -6.11
N ASN A 148 -16.73 6.66 -5.07
CA ASN A 148 -18.06 6.05 -5.08
C ASN A 148 -18.05 4.56 -5.50
N GLU A 149 -16.95 3.87 -5.22
CA GLU A 149 -16.81 2.44 -5.48
C GLU A 149 -17.21 1.63 -4.25
N GLU A 150 -17.81 0.47 -4.49
CA GLU A 150 -18.11 -0.49 -3.42
C GLU A 150 -16.81 -1.18 -2.98
N VAL A 151 -16.65 -1.32 -1.66
CA VAL A 151 -15.49 -2.02 -1.10
C VAL A 151 -15.71 -3.52 -1.26
N PRO A 152 -14.85 -4.22 -2.02
CA PRO A 152 -15.01 -5.66 -2.20
C PRO A 152 -14.80 -6.38 -0.87
N GLN A 153 -15.67 -7.35 -0.59
CA GLN A 153 -15.63 -8.16 0.62
C GLN A 153 -14.99 -9.51 0.32
N LEU A 154 -14.01 -9.90 1.12
CA LEU A 154 -13.43 -11.24 1.06
C LEU A 154 -14.17 -12.16 2.05
N PRO A 155 -14.67 -13.34 1.61
CA PRO A 155 -15.21 -14.32 2.53
C PRO A 155 -14.13 -14.85 3.49
N PRO A 156 -14.52 -15.47 4.63
CA PRO A 156 -13.58 -16.16 5.49
C PRO A 156 -12.83 -17.26 4.75
N LEU A 157 -11.51 -17.32 4.90
CA LEU A 157 -10.67 -18.34 4.27
C LEU A 157 -10.65 -19.63 5.11
N SER A 158 -10.62 -20.77 4.42
CA SER A 158 -10.30 -22.06 5.03
C SER A 158 -8.80 -22.14 5.28
N LEU A 159 -8.39 -21.83 6.51
CA LEU A 159 -6.98 -21.82 6.93
C LEU A 159 -6.57 -23.21 7.45
N PRO A 160 -5.29 -23.60 7.29
CA PRO A 160 -4.84 -24.92 7.69
C PRO A 160 -4.79 -25.08 9.21
N ILE A 161 -4.83 -26.34 9.65
CA ILE A 161 -4.55 -26.71 11.04
C ILE A 161 -3.04 -26.92 11.14
N ALA A 162 -2.38 -26.11 11.96
CA ALA A 162 -0.98 -26.29 12.31
C ALA A 162 -0.89 -26.93 13.70
N SER A 163 -0.37 -28.16 13.78
CA SER A 163 -0.30 -28.93 15.02
C SER A 163 1.08 -28.93 15.67
N THR A 164 2.11 -28.53 14.92
CA THR A 164 3.49 -28.51 15.40
C THR A 164 4.14 -27.14 15.18
N SER A 165 5.18 -26.83 15.96
CA SER A 165 6.00 -25.64 15.73
C SER A 165 6.65 -25.64 14.36
N PHE A 166 6.99 -26.83 13.82
CA PHE A 166 7.52 -26.99 12.48
C PHE A 166 6.50 -26.60 11.40
N ASP A 167 5.24 -27.05 11.51
CA ASP A 167 4.17 -26.63 10.59
C ASP A 167 4.02 -25.11 10.60
N VAL A 168 3.99 -24.51 11.80
CA VAL A 168 3.86 -23.06 11.96
C VAL A 168 5.04 -22.32 11.33
N LEU A 169 6.27 -22.84 11.46
CA LEU A 169 7.45 -22.27 10.80
C LEU A 169 7.36 -22.37 9.28
N GLN A 170 6.97 -23.53 8.73
CA GLN A 170 6.78 -23.70 7.29
C GLN A 170 5.76 -22.69 6.74
N PHE A 171 4.61 -22.55 7.39
CA PHE A 171 3.61 -21.56 7.00
C PHE A 171 4.10 -20.12 7.18
N SER A 172 4.92 -19.84 8.19
CA SER A 172 5.52 -18.51 8.38
C SER A 172 6.43 -18.12 7.22
N VAL A 173 7.22 -19.07 6.71
CA VAL A 173 8.10 -18.87 5.54
C VAL A 173 7.27 -18.63 4.28
N GLU A 174 6.29 -19.49 4.01
CA GLU A 174 5.43 -19.36 2.83
C GLU A 174 4.66 -18.02 2.82
N ILE A 175 4.06 -17.63 3.95
CA ILE A 175 3.37 -16.34 4.10
C ILE A 175 4.35 -15.18 3.93
N SER A 176 5.56 -15.28 4.48
CA SER A 176 6.61 -14.26 4.32
C SER A 176 6.92 -14.00 2.84
N ASP A 177 7.17 -15.06 2.08
CA ASP A 177 7.56 -14.92 0.68
C ASP A 177 6.42 -14.39 -0.19
N ARG A 178 5.21 -14.90 0.03
CA ARG A 178 4.02 -14.38 -0.66
C ARG A 178 3.74 -12.92 -0.30
N LEU A 179 3.96 -12.51 0.96
CA LEU A 179 3.81 -11.13 1.39
C LEU A 179 4.88 -10.21 0.78
N LYS A 180 6.13 -10.67 0.62
CA LYS A 180 7.18 -9.93 -0.11
C LYS A 180 6.75 -9.68 -1.56
N ILE A 181 6.26 -10.72 -2.25
CA ILE A 181 5.77 -10.63 -3.63
C ILE A 181 4.61 -9.63 -3.70
N PHE A 182 3.66 -9.70 -2.78
CA PHE A 182 2.56 -8.74 -2.66
C PHE A 182 3.04 -7.31 -2.48
N CYS A 183 4.03 -7.09 -1.62
CA CYS A 183 4.55 -5.74 -1.40
C CYS A 183 5.24 -5.20 -2.67
N HIS A 184 6.00 -6.03 -3.40
CA HIS A 184 6.61 -5.64 -4.67
C HIS A 184 5.57 -5.32 -5.74
N TRP A 185 4.56 -6.18 -5.86
CA TRP A 185 3.44 -5.99 -6.78
C TRP A 185 2.67 -4.71 -6.46
N SER A 186 2.35 -4.48 -5.19
CA SER A 186 1.66 -3.28 -4.72
C SER A 186 2.42 -2.00 -5.04
N LYS A 187 3.74 -1.98 -4.84
CA LYS A 187 4.58 -0.85 -5.24
C LYS A 187 4.54 -0.59 -6.74
N ARG A 188 4.51 -1.64 -7.57
CA ARG A 188 4.38 -1.50 -9.04
C ARG A 188 3.03 -0.89 -9.42
N VAL A 189 1.93 -1.40 -8.84
CA VAL A 189 0.58 -0.85 -9.04
C VAL A 189 0.55 0.62 -8.63
N LEU A 190 1.01 0.96 -7.42
CA LEU A 190 0.97 2.35 -6.93
C LEU A 190 1.79 3.31 -7.78
N ARG A 191 2.98 2.90 -8.25
CA ARG A 191 3.77 3.72 -9.18
C ARG A 191 3.05 3.94 -10.50
N TYR A 192 2.32 2.96 -11.00
CA TYR A 192 1.49 3.10 -12.19
C TYR A 192 0.34 4.08 -11.95
N LEU A 193 -0.39 3.93 -10.84
CA LEU A 193 -1.48 4.83 -10.45
C LEU A 193 -1.01 6.27 -10.25
N GLN A 194 0.17 6.47 -9.65
CA GLN A 194 0.79 7.79 -9.50
C GLN A 194 1.09 8.45 -10.85
N ARG A 195 1.58 7.68 -11.83
CA ARG A 195 1.83 8.19 -13.19
C ARG A 195 0.53 8.59 -13.89
N LEU A 196 -0.50 7.74 -13.80
CA LEU A 196 -1.82 8.03 -14.37
C LEU A 196 -2.42 9.32 -13.78
N ASN A 197 -2.26 9.53 -12.47
CA ASN A 197 -2.79 10.70 -11.76
C ASN A 197 -1.83 11.91 -11.75
N ARG A 198 -0.74 11.87 -12.54
CA ARG A 198 0.26 12.95 -12.63
C ARG A 198 0.81 13.40 -11.26
N CYS A 199 0.98 12.46 -10.34
CA CYS A 199 1.56 12.73 -9.03
C CYS A 199 3.04 13.11 -9.17
N PRO A 200 3.57 14.02 -8.32
CA PRO A 200 4.99 14.34 -8.30
C PRO A 200 5.83 13.11 -7.94
N LYS A 201 6.97 12.95 -8.61
CA LYS A 201 7.95 11.90 -8.29
C LYS A 201 8.66 12.26 -6.99
N HIS A 202 8.86 11.27 -6.12
CA HIS A 202 9.72 11.34 -4.94
C HIS A 202 10.77 10.25 -5.04
#